data_AF-A0A8J4A1F2-F1
#
_entry.id   AF-A0A8J4A1F2-F1
#
_cell.length_a   1.000
_cell.length_b   1.000
_cell.length_c   1.000
_cell.angle_alpha   90.00
_cell.angle_beta   90.00
_cell.angle_gamma   90.00
#
_symmetry.space_group_name_H-M   'P 1'
#
loop_
_entity.id
_entity.type
_entity.pdbx_description
1 polymer ?
#
loop_
_entity_poly.entity_id
_entity_poly.type
_entity_poly.pdbx_seq_one_letter_code
_entity_poly.pdbx_strand_id
1 'polypeptide(L)'
;MRARRWAAAVALAVVGLLGTTATPAAADPPGGTLRGVYYDGQFCNSYGSEGVQTGQWSWYYCEYRVYNPNNPGFYFLWTFTY
;
A
#
# COMPACT_ATOMS: atom_id res chain seq x y z
N MET A 1 -27.88 -27.96 6.80
CA MET A 1 -27.97 -26.51 7.08
C MET A 1 -26.57 -25.91 7.06
N ARG A 2 -26.37 -24.72 6.45
CA ARG A 2 -25.04 -24.08 6.34
C ARG A 2 -24.70 -23.35 7.66
N ALA A 3 -23.59 -23.68 8.29
CA ALA A 3 -23.05 -22.94 9.45
C ALA A 3 -21.73 -22.25 9.06
N ARG A 4 -21.81 -20.94 8.77
CA ARG A 4 -20.68 -20.10 8.35
C ARG A 4 -19.88 -19.71 9.59
N ARG A 5 -18.76 -20.40 9.85
CA ARG A 5 -17.89 -20.10 11.00
C ARG A 5 -16.96 -18.94 10.64
N TRP A 6 -17.38 -17.72 11.01
CA TRP A 6 -16.56 -16.52 10.90
C TRP A 6 -15.40 -16.62 11.90
N ALA A 7 -14.16 -16.63 11.40
CA ALA A 7 -12.98 -16.58 12.25
C ALA A 7 -12.78 -15.14 12.73
N ALA A 8 -12.86 -14.92 14.04
CA ALA A 8 -12.57 -13.62 14.64
C ALA A 8 -11.06 -13.35 14.56
N ALA A 9 -10.68 -12.25 13.90
CA ALA A 9 -9.30 -11.80 13.88
C ALA A 9 -8.92 -11.24 15.26
N VAL A 10 -7.86 -11.78 15.86
CA VAL A 10 -7.32 -11.28 17.13
C VAL A 10 -6.58 -9.98 16.87
N ALA A 11 -7.18 -8.86 17.30
CA ALA A 11 -6.53 -7.56 17.24
C ALA A 11 -5.44 -7.47 18.32
N LEU A 12 -4.18 -7.54 17.90
CA LEU A 12 -3.04 -7.14 18.74
C LEU A 12 -2.81 -5.64 18.54
N ALA A 13 -3.06 -4.87 19.59
CA ALA A 13 -2.82 -3.43 19.67
C ALA A 13 -1.94 -3.10 20.88
N VAL A 14 -1.33 -1.90 20.87
CA VAL A 14 -0.42 -1.33 21.91
C VAL A 14 0.96 -2.02 21.89
N VAL A 15 2.16 -1.40 21.93
CA VAL A 15 2.69 -0.05 22.27
C VAL A 15 3.47 0.51 21.04
N GLY A 16 3.73 1.82 20.81
CA GLY A 16 3.33 3.06 21.49
C GLY A 16 4.45 4.13 21.58
N LEU A 17 4.08 5.42 21.59
CA LEU A 17 4.85 6.60 22.03
C LEU A 17 6.21 6.95 21.35
N LEU A 18 6.17 7.65 20.22
CA LEU A 18 7.02 8.85 19.99
C LEU A 18 6.26 9.86 19.13
N GLY A 19 6.39 11.14 19.46
CA GLY A 19 5.63 12.20 18.80
C GLY A 19 6.10 12.47 17.37
N THR A 20 5.25 12.16 16.40
CA THR A 20 5.29 12.77 15.08
C THR A 20 3.95 13.45 14.82
N THR A 21 3.99 14.62 14.17
CA THR A 21 2.82 15.17 13.50
C THR A 21 2.50 14.21 12.37
N ALA A 22 1.65 13.21 12.64
CA ALA A 22 1.14 12.32 11.62
C ALA A 22 0.33 13.16 10.64
N THR A 23 0.97 13.56 9.54
CA THR A 23 0.26 13.95 8.33
C THR A 23 -0.74 12.83 8.06
N PRO A 24 -2.02 13.14 7.78
CA PRO A 24 -3.00 12.10 7.52
C PRO A 24 -2.45 11.26 6.37
N ALA A 25 -2.13 9.99 6.66
CA ALA A 25 -1.74 9.05 5.64
C ALA A 25 -2.89 9.06 4.64
N ALA A 26 -2.62 9.55 3.41
CA ALA A 26 -3.66 9.69 2.42
C ALA A 26 -4.34 8.32 2.27
N ALA A 27 -5.68 8.30 2.22
CA ALA A 27 -6.40 7.04 2.36
C ALA A 27 -5.91 6.05 1.30
N ASP A 28 -5.53 4.85 1.74
CA ASP A 28 -5.06 3.80 0.85
C ASP A 28 -6.16 3.48 -0.17
N PRO A 29 -5.84 3.35 -1.47
CA PRO A 29 -6.86 3.18 -2.49
C PRO A 29 -7.69 1.91 -2.21
N PRO A 30 -9.03 1.99 -2.26
CA PRO A 30 -9.88 0.89 -1.83
C PRO A 30 -9.65 -0.37 -2.69
N GLY A 31 -9.29 -1.48 -2.05
CA GLY A 31 -8.92 -2.73 -2.70
C GLY A 31 -7.44 -2.84 -3.10
N GLY A 32 -6.64 -1.79 -2.89
CA GLY A 32 -5.21 -1.78 -3.18
C GLY A 32 -4.39 -2.37 -2.03
N THR A 33 -3.49 -3.29 -2.35
CA THR A 33 -2.47 -3.80 -1.44
C THR A 33 -1.15 -3.09 -1.69
N LEU A 34 -0.57 -2.44 -0.67
CA LEU A 34 0.75 -1.83 -0.76
C LEU A 34 1.81 -2.93 -0.96
N ARG A 35 2.49 -2.89 -2.10
CA ARG A 35 3.53 -3.88 -2.46
C ARG A 35 4.94 -3.39 -2.14
N GLY A 36 5.18 -2.08 -2.27
CA GLY A 36 6.50 -1.49 -2.08
C GLY A 36 6.45 0.04 -2.14
N VAL A 37 7.56 0.67 -1.74
CA VAL A 37 7.74 2.12 -1.77
C VAL A 37 9.09 2.40 -2.42
N TYR A 38 9.09 3.26 -3.44
CA TYR A 38 10.23 3.53 -4.30
C TYR A 38 10.57 5.02 -4.28
N TYR A 39 11.86 5.35 -4.36
CA TYR A 39 12.29 6.73 -4.55
C TYR A 39 12.03 7.22 -5.99
N ASP A 40 12.09 6.29 -6.96
CA ASP A 40 11.99 6.57 -8.38
C ASP A 40 10.70 6.03 -9.00
N GLY A 41 10.04 6.86 -9.81
CA GLY A 41 8.77 6.55 -10.45
C GLY A 41 8.88 5.58 -11.63
N GLN A 42 10.03 5.53 -12.34
CA GLN A 42 10.27 4.53 -13.37
C GLN A 42 10.40 3.14 -12.74
N PHE A 43 11.10 3.03 -11.61
CA PHE A 43 11.25 1.74 -10.90
C PHE A 43 9.90 1.22 -10.37
N CYS A 44 9.07 2.11 -9.82
CA CYS A 44 7.70 1.75 -9.42
C CYS A 44 6.88 1.21 -10.60
N ASN A 45 6.89 1.90 -11.75
CA ASN A 45 6.14 1.48 -12.94
C ASN A 45 6.72 0.20 -13.58
N SER A 46 8.04 0.06 -13.61
CA SER A 46 8.72 -1.13 -14.15
C SER A 46 8.30 -2.38 -13.38
N TYR A 47 8.48 -2.40 -12.07
CA TYR A 47 8.09 -3.53 -11.22
C TYR A 47 6.57 -3.74 -11.23
N GLY A 48 5.78 -2.65 -11.20
CA GLY A 48 4.33 -2.69 -11.38
C GLY A 48 3.89 -3.39 -12.67
N SER A 49 4.53 -3.08 -13.79
CA SER A 49 4.26 -3.66 -15.10
C SER A 49 4.69 -5.13 -15.21
N GLU A 50 5.82 -5.50 -14.61
CA GLU A 50 6.33 -6.86 -14.57
C GLU A 50 5.37 -7.79 -13.81
N GLY A 51 4.84 -7.34 -12.68
CA GLY A 51 3.86 -8.12 -11.91
C GLY A 51 2.49 -8.28 -12.61
N VAL A 52 2.09 -7.35 -13.49
CA VAL A 52 0.93 -7.56 -14.38
C VAL A 52 1.26 -8.59 -15.46
N GLN A 53 2.41 -8.47 -16.12
CA GLN A 53 2.84 -9.40 -17.18
C GLN A 53 3.03 -10.83 -16.67
N THR A 54 3.51 -11.00 -15.43
CA THR A 54 3.71 -12.29 -14.76
C THR A 54 2.49 -12.79 -13.98
N GLY A 55 1.39 -12.02 -13.94
CA GLY A 55 0.14 -12.41 -13.30
C GLY A 55 0.16 -12.38 -11.76
N GLN A 56 1.11 -11.70 -11.12
CA GLN A 56 1.12 -11.50 -9.66
C GLN A 56 0.02 -10.53 -9.18
N TRP A 57 -0.44 -9.63 -10.04
CA TRP A 57 -1.60 -8.77 -9.82
C TRP A 57 -2.27 -8.41 -11.14
N SER A 58 -3.57 -8.09 -11.09
CA SER A 58 -4.37 -7.77 -12.28
C SER A 58 -4.12 -6.34 -12.78
N TRP A 59 -3.87 -5.40 -11.88
CA TRP A 59 -3.44 -4.05 -12.20
C TRP A 59 -2.63 -3.43 -11.04
N TYR A 60 -1.95 -2.33 -11.33
CA TYR A 60 -1.14 -1.59 -10.37
C TYR A 60 -1.38 -0.08 -10.49
N TYR A 61 -1.01 0.64 -9.43
CA TYR A 61 -1.03 2.10 -9.38
C TYR A 61 0.19 2.60 -8.61
N CYS A 62 0.95 3.53 -9.21
CA CYS A 62 2.08 4.19 -8.57
C CYS A 62 1.66 5.58 -8.07
N GLU A 63 1.52 5.72 -6.77
CA GLU A 63 1.08 6.96 -6.13
C GLU A 63 2.27 7.74 -5.56
N TYR A 64 2.51 8.95 -6.07
CA TYR A 64 3.54 9.83 -5.50
C TYR A 64 3.01 10.56 -4.27
N ARG A 65 3.62 10.31 -3.10
CA ARG A 65 3.28 10.96 -1.82
C ARG A 65 4.45 11.74 -1.26
N VAL A 66 4.24 13.04 -1.06
CA VAL A 66 5.20 13.94 -0.42
C VAL A 66 5.04 13.83 1.10
N TYR A 67 6.09 13.39 1.80
CA TYR A 67 6.06 13.28 3.27
C TYR A 67 6.15 14.64 3.98
N ASN A 68 6.90 15.59 3.40
CA ASN A 68 7.07 16.96 3.89
C ASN A 68 7.41 17.85 2.68
N PRO A 69 6.88 19.09 2.54
CA PRO A 69 7.21 19.99 1.43
C PRO A 69 8.71 20.27 1.22
N ASN A 70 9.58 20.00 2.21
CA ASN A 70 11.03 20.15 2.11
C ASN A 70 11.78 18.86 1.73
N ASN A 71 11.12 17.72 1.63
CA ASN A 71 11.72 16.43 1.28
C ASN A 71 11.14 15.87 -0.03
N PRO A 72 11.93 15.12 -0.81
CA PRO A 72 11.41 14.34 -1.93
C PRO A 72 10.32 13.39 -1.44
N GLY A 73 9.25 13.25 -2.24
CA GLY A 73 8.22 12.25 -2.01
C GLY A 73 8.68 10.87 -2.44
N PHE A 74 7.86 9.87 -2.10
CA PHE A 74 8.07 8.48 -2.51
C PHE A 74 6.90 7.99 -3.36
N TYR A 75 7.18 7.04 -4.26
CA TYR A 75 6.20 6.35 -5.08
C TYR A 75 5.75 5.07 -4.38
N PHE A 76 4.50 5.04 -3.92
CA PHE A 76 3.85 3.90 -3.30
C PHE A 76 3.25 3.03 -4.40
N LEU A 77 3.70 1.77 -4.50
CA LEU A 77 3.16 0.80 -5.45
C LEU A 77 1.98 0.08 -4.82
N TRP A 78 0.78 0.44 -5.28
CA TRP A 78 -0.46 -0.26 -4.99
C TRP A 78 -0.70 -1.34 -6.03
N THR A 79 -1.07 -2.54 -5.58
CA THR A 79 -1.34 -3.71 -6.44
C THR A 79 -2.72 -4.26 -6.14
N PHE A 80 -3.43 -4.73 -7.17
CA PHE A 80 -4.83 -5.10 -7.07
C PHE A 80 -5.07 -6.46 -7.76
N THR A 81 -5.81 -7.34 -7.09
CA THR A 81 -6.28 -8.62 -7.63
C THR A 81 -7.80 -8.62 -7.63
N TYR A 82 -8.40 -8.91 -8.79
CA TYR A 82 -9.86 -9.06 -8.94
C TYR A 82 -10.35 -10.42 -8.42
#